data_AF-A0A494T637-F1
#
_entry.id   AF-A0A494T637-F1
#
_cell.length_a   1.000
_cell.length_b   1.000
_cell.length_c   1.000
_cell.angle_alpha   90.00
_cell.angle_beta   90.00
_cell.angle_gamma   90.00
#
_symmetry.space_group_name_H-M   'P 1'
#
loop_
_entity.id
_entity.type
_entity.pdbx_description
1 polymer ?
#
loop_
_entity_poly.entity_id
_entity_poly.type
_entity_poly.pdbx_seq_one_letter_code
_entity_poly.pdbx_strand_id
1 'polypeptide(L)'
;MNTDLDNLLSRLRTEPIHPGVADIEEAVFSRIAARPYVSTAVQLRFGVVAAFGAVLLGFASNGFTPPAEASITLAPFGPSNPLAPSTLLAGLR
;
A
#
# COMPACT_ATOMS: atom_id res chain seq x y z
N MET A 1 44.75 -2.20 22.78
CA MET A 1 43.58 -1.30 22.89
C MET A 1 42.29 -2.12 22.91
N ASN A 2 42.09 -2.92 23.96
CA ASN A 2 40.84 -3.67 24.23
C ASN A 2 40.61 -3.85 25.75
N THR A 3 41.67 -3.66 26.53
CA THR A 3 41.74 -3.75 27.99
C THR A 3 40.69 -2.92 28.73
N ASP A 4 40.25 -1.78 28.17
CA ASP A 4 39.29 -0.91 28.83
C ASP A 4 37.86 -1.49 28.78
N LEU A 5 37.50 -2.09 27.65
CA LEU A 5 36.22 -2.77 27.46
C LEU A 5 36.17 -4.06 28.30
N ASP A 6 37.26 -4.83 28.31
CA ASP A 6 37.40 -6.00 29.17
C ASP A 6 37.30 -5.64 30.67
N ASN A 7 37.85 -4.49 31.09
CA ASN A 7 37.76 -4.01 32.47
C ASN A 7 36.33 -3.59 32.83
N LEU A 8 35.64 -2.88 31.93
CA LEU A 8 34.24 -2.51 32.10
C LEU A 8 33.33 -3.75 32.16
N LEU A 9 33.55 -4.76 31.30
CA LEU A 9 32.80 -6.01 31.33
C LEU A 9 33.09 -6.82 32.60
N SER A 10 34.34 -6.83 33.06
CA SER A 10 34.71 -7.47 34.33
C SER A 10 34.02 -6.81 35.52
N ARG A 11 33.91 -5.47 35.52
CA ARG A 11 33.17 -4.72 36.55
C ARG A 11 31.68 -5.04 36.52
N LEU A 12 31.07 -5.00 35.32
CA LEU A 12 29.66 -5.31 35.13
C LEU A 12 29.31 -6.72 35.61
N ARG A 13 30.22 -7.68 35.40
CA ARG A 13 30.05 -9.07 35.87
C ARG A 13 30.05 -9.21 37.39
N THR A 14 30.78 -8.35 38.09
CA THR A 14 30.87 -8.37 39.56
C THR A 14 29.77 -7.57 40.25
N GLU A 15 29.02 -6.76 39.49
CA GLU A 15 27.99 -5.90 40.04
C GLU A 15 26.73 -6.72 40.36
N PRO A 16 26.14 -6.57 41.56
CA PRO A 16 24.93 -7.30 41.91
C PRO A 16 23.79 -6.92 40.96
N ILE A 17 23.03 -7.94 40.55
CA ILE A 17 21.88 -7.77 39.64
C ILE A 17 20.91 -6.77 40.28
N HIS A 18 20.62 -5.70 39.54
CA HIS A 18 19.71 -4.66 40.00
C HIS A 18 18.30 -5.26 40.20
N PRO A 19 17.61 -5.01 41.33
CA PRO A 19 16.31 -5.62 41.64
C PRO A 19 15.26 -5.34 40.57
N GLY A 20 15.31 -4.14 39.96
CA GLY A 20 14.43 -3.80 38.85
C GLY A 20 14.54 -4.69 37.61
N VAL A 21 15.60 -5.51 37.47
CA VAL A 21 15.72 -6.51 36.39
C VAL A 21 14.78 -7.69 36.62
N ALA A 22 14.55 -8.07 37.88
CA ALA A 22 13.60 -9.13 38.23
C ALA A 22 12.16 -8.74 37.86
N ASP A 23 11.84 -7.45 37.99
CA ASP A 23 10.50 -6.93 37.73
C ASP A 23 10.25 -6.62 36.23
N ILE A 24 11.28 -6.72 35.37
CA ILE A 24 11.14 -6.42 33.93
C ILE A 24 10.11 -7.34 33.29
N GLU A 25 10.14 -8.63 33.63
CA GLU A 25 9.25 -9.62 33.03
C GLU A 25 7.78 -9.30 33.35
N GLU A 26 7.48 -9.04 34.62
CA GLU A 26 6.14 -8.65 35.06
C GLU A 26 5.70 -7.31 34.45
N ALA A 27 6.59 -6.31 34.41
CA ALA A 27 6.31 -5.02 33.81
C ALA A 27 6.01 -5.13 32.30
N VAL A 28 6.74 -5.99 31.58
CA VAL A 28 6.52 -6.26 30.14
C VAL A 28 5.19 -6.95 29.93
N PHE A 29 4.88 -8.01 30.69
CA PHE A 29 3.61 -8.72 30.56
C PHE A 29 2.41 -7.84 30.94
N SER A 30 2.53 -7.05 32.01
CA SER A 30 1.53 -6.06 32.40
C SER A 30 1.31 -5.03 31.29
N ARG A 31 2.38 -4.55 30.65
CA ARG A 31 2.29 -3.62 29.52
C ARG A 31 1.65 -4.23 28.28
N ILE A 32 1.92 -5.50 27.99
CA ILE A 32 1.31 -6.24 26.87
C ILE A 32 -0.18 -6.47 27.16
N ALA A 33 -0.53 -6.89 28.36
CA ALA A 33 -1.92 -7.08 28.78
C ALA A 33 -2.71 -5.78 28.80
N ALA A 34 -2.06 -4.67 29.17
CA ALA A 34 -2.65 -3.33 29.14
C ALA A 34 -2.75 -2.73 27.73
N ARG A 35 -2.15 -3.33 26.69
CA ARG A 35 -2.38 -2.86 25.32
C ARG A 35 -3.86 -3.06 25.01
N PRO A 36 -4.59 -1.98 24.67
CA PRO A 36 -5.97 -2.11 24.30
C PRO A 36 -6.05 -2.99 23.06
N TYR A 37 -6.59 -4.20 23.23
CA TYR A 37 -6.96 -5.03 22.09
C TYR A 37 -8.06 -4.25 21.38
N VAL A 38 -7.75 -3.68 20.22
CA VAL A 38 -8.78 -3.07 19.39
C VAL A 38 -9.68 -4.23 19.01
N SER A 39 -10.84 -4.31 19.67
CA SER A 39 -11.78 -5.40 19.49
C SER A 39 -11.97 -5.66 18.00
N THR A 40 -11.94 -6.93 17.59
CA THR A 40 -12.19 -7.34 16.20
C THR A 40 -13.46 -6.70 15.67
N ALA A 41 -14.47 -6.48 16.52
CA ALA A 41 -15.69 -5.76 16.18
C ALA A 41 -15.46 -4.29 15.79
N VAL A 42 -14.56 -3.58 16.48
CA VAL A 42 -14.18 -2.18 16.14
C VAL A 42 -13.43 -2.16 14.81
N GLN A 43 -12.50 -3.09 14.60
CA GLN A 43 -11.77 -3.20 13.32
C GLN A 43 -12.72 -3.50 12.15
N LEU A 44 -13.68 -4.42 12.34
CA LEU A 44 -14.67 -4.76 11.34
C LEU A 44 -15.58 -3.58 11.01
N ARG A 45 -15.99 -2.79 12.01
CA ARG A 45 -16.80 -1.57 11.81
C ARG A 45 -16.06 -0.53 10.98
N PHE A 46 -14.78 -0.29 11.26
CA PHE A 46 -13.95 0.61 10.43
C PHE A 46 -13.80 0.09 9.00
N GLY A 47 -13.59 -1.21 8.81
CA GLY A 47 -13.52 -1.83 7.49
C GLY A 47 -14.81 -1.68 6.69
N VAL A 48 -15.97 -1.92 7.32
CA VAL A 48 -17.29 -1.77 6.68
C VAL A 48 -17.55 -0.32 6.28
N VAL A 49 -17.25 0.64 7.16
CA VAL A 49 -17.43 2.07 6.87
C VAL A 49 -16.50 2.52 5.73
N ALA A 50 -15.25 2.07 5.73
CA ALA A 50 -14.30 2.37 4.65
C ALA A 50 -14.75 1.78 3.31
N ALA A 51 -15.23 0.52 3.30
CA ALA A 51 -15.76 -0.12 2.10
C ALA A 51 -16.98 0.62 1.55
N PHE A 52 -17.94 0.97 2.41
CA PHE A 52 -19.10 1.77 2.01
C PHE A 52 -18.70 3.14 1.46
N GLY A 53 -17.77 3.83 2.12
CA GLY A 53 -17.25 5.12 1.67
C GLY A 53 -16.59 5.03 0.29
N ALA A 54 -15.78 4.00 0.04
CA ALA A 54 -15.13 3.78 -1.25
C ALA A 54 -16.14 3.51 -2.37
N VAL A 55 -17.20 2.73 -2.10
CA VAL A 55 -18.26 2.47 -3.08
C VAL A 55 -19.01 3.76 -3.41
N LEU A 56 -19.46 4.51 -2.40
CA LEU A 56 -20.16 5.79 -2.61
C LEU A 56 -19.29 6.81 -3.34
N LEU A 57 -18.00 6.88 -2.99
CA LEU A 57 -17.04 7.75 -3.68
C LEU A 57 -16.85 7.32 -5.13
N GLY A 58 -16.81 6.02 -5.43
CA GLY A 58 -16.73 5.50 -6.79
C GLY A 58 -17.96 5.86 -7.63
N PHE A 59 -19.16 5.77 -7.05
CA PHE A 59 -20.40 6.22 -7.71
C PHE A 59 -20.42 7.73 -7.92
N ALA A 60 -19.97 8.52 -6.94
CA ALA A 60 -19.91 9.98 -7.04
C ALA A 60 -18.84 10.45 -8.04
N SER A 61 -17.70 9.77 -8.13
CA SER A 61 -16.60 10.16 -9.03
C SER A 61 -16.85 9.77 -10.48
N ASN A 62 -17.51 8.63 -10.73
CA ASN A 62 -17.85 8.17 -12.08
C ASN A 62 -19.19 8.72 -12.58
N GLY A 63 -19.61 9.90 -12.12
CA GLY A 63 -20.88 10.53 -12.47
C GLY A 63 -21.26 10.29 -13.94
N PHE A 64 -22.52 9.92 -14.17
CA PHE A 64 -23.14 9.51 -15.46
C PHE A 64 -22.22 9.66 -16.67
N THR A 65 -21.28 8.72 -16.83
CA THR A 65 -20.40 8.73 -18.00
C THR A 65 -21.30 8.38 -19.18
N PRO A 66 -21.57 9.31 -20.13
CA PRO A 66 -22.35 8.96 -21.29
C PRO A 66 -21.67 7.77 -21.97
N PRO A 67 -22.44 6.82 -22.53
CA PRO A 67 -21.86 5.68 -23.24
C PRO A 67 -20.85 6.23 -24.24
N ALA A 68 -19.62 5.73 -24.20
CA ALA A 68 -18.58 6.17 -25.12
C ALA A 68 -19.13 6.04 -26.53
N GLU A 69 -19.34 7.17 -27.22
CA GLU A 69 -19.79 7.12 -28.60
C GLU A 69 -18.75 6.32 -29.37
N ALA A 70 -19.22 5.24 -29.99
CA ALA A 70 -18.38 4.33 -30.76
C ALA A 70 -17.52 5.21 -31.66
N SER A 71 -16.21 5.23 -31.38
CA SER A 71 -15.27 6.04 -32.14
C SER A 71 -15.46 5.63 -33.58
N ILE A 72 -16.02 6.53 -34.40
CA ILE A 72 -16.16 6.30 -35.84
C ILE A 72 -14.76 5.94 -36.28
N THR A 73 -14.58 4.67 -36.65
CA THR A 73 -13.35 4.21 -37.26
C THR A 73 -13.28 4.96 -38.57
N LEU A 74 -12.59 6.11 -38.54
CA LEU A 74 -12.09 6.80 -39.72
C LEU A 74 -11.07 5.85 -40.32
N ALA A 75 -11.53 4.79 -40.98
CA ALA A 75 -10.71 4.01 -41.89
C ALA A 75 -10.43 4.96 -43.05
N PRO A 76 -9.22 5.53 -43.17
CA PRO A 76 -8.93 6.49 -44.25
C PRO A 76 -9.03 5.83 -45.64
N PHE A 77 -9.04 4.49 -45.68
CA PHE A 77 -9.27 3.69 -46.86
C PHE A 77 -10.43 2.72 -46.60
N GLY A 78 -11.66 3.23 -46.72
CA GLY A 78 -12.87 2.41 -46.72
C GLY A 78 -13.02 1.61 -48.02
N PRO A 79 -13.90 0.59 -48.05
CA PRO A 79 -14.10 -0.34 -49.18
C PRO A 79 -14.53 0.31 -50.50
N SER A 80 -14.85 1.61 -50.48
CA SER A 80 -15.18 2.44 -51.64
C SER A 80 -13.99 3.14 -52.30
N ASN A 81 -12.76 2.98 -51.79
CA ASN A 81 -11.56 3.56 -52.40
C ASN A 81 -10.51 2.47 -52.73
N PRO A 82 -10.72 1.67 -53.78
CA PRO A 82 -9.72 0.73 -54.28
C PRO A 82 -8.61 1.53 -54.98
N LEU A 83 -7.70 2.10 -54.19
CA LEU A 83 -6.49 2.72 -54.69
C LEU A 83 -5.69 1.63 -55.42
N ALA A 84 -5.52 1.80 -56.73
CA ALA A 84 -4.64 0.94 -57.50
C ALA A 84 -3.22 1.02 -56.90
N PRO A 85 -2.45 -0.09 -56.82
CA PRO A 85 -1.11 -0.10 -56.21
C PRO A 85 -0.14 0.94 -56.77
N SER A 86 -0.39 1.46 -57.98
CA SER A 86 0.42 2.50 -58.62
C SER A 86 0.29 3.88 -57.95
N THR A 87 -0.79 4.15 -57.22
CA THR A 87 -0.98 5.46 -56.55
C THR A 87 -0.02 5.66 -55.36
N LEU A 88 0.51 4.58 -54.78
CA LEU A 88 1.58 4.65 -53.78
C LEU A 88 2.93 5.07 -54.37
N LEU A 89 3.20 4.79 -55.66
CA LEU A 89 4.46 5.14 -56.31
C LEU A 89 4.51 6.63 -56.72
N ALA A 90 3.35 7.24 -56.98
CA ALA A 90 3.25 8.66 -57.37
C ALA A 90 3.39 9.64 -56.18
N GLY A 91 3.24 9.16 -54.94
CA GLY A 91 3.38 9.97 -53.73
C GLY A 91 4.81 10.07 -53.18
N LEU A 92 5.78 9.39 -53.81
CA LEU A 92 7.19 9.48 -53.45
C LEU A 92 7.88 10.53 -54.33
N ARG A 93 7.61 11.81 -54.05
CA ARG A 93 8.47 12.93 -54.47
C ARG A 93 8.51 13.98 -53.37
#